data_AF-A0A1J5LT36-F1
#
_entry.id   AF-A0A1J5LT36-F1
#
_cell.length_a   1.000
_cell.length_b   1.000
_cell.length_c   1.000
_cell.angle_alpha   90.00
_cell.angle_beta   90.00
_cell.angle_gamma   90.00
#
_symmetry.space_group_name_H-M   'P 1'
#
loop_
_entity.id
_entity.type
_entity.pdbx_description
1 polymer ?
#
loop_
_entity_poly.entity_id
_entity_poly.type
_entity_poly.pdbx_seq_one_letter_code
_entity_poly.pdbx_strand_id
1 'polypeptide(L)'
;MKKGLMIIATGLVLASCGGYSDEQGKAANDFCDCMDKDAFGDFDINYFECDVELNNSYDGEVFADEGWTEALEEKCPDVAGKMTTAE
;
A
#
# COMPACT_ATOMS: atom_id res chain seq x y z
N MET A 1 -49.23 -0.69 -20.52
CA MET A 1 -48.23 0.08 -19.76
C MET A 1 -46.94 -0.72 -19.72
N LYS A 2 -45.89 -0.21 -20.35
CA LYS A 2 -44.56 -0.81 -20.49
C LYS A 2 -43.74 -0.51 -19.23
N LYS A 3 -43.24 -1.51 -18.50
CA LYS A 3 -42.08 -1.40 -17.59
C LYS A 3 -41.45 -2.79 -17.41
N GLY A 4 -40.86 -3.33 -18.48
CA GLY A 4 -39.94 -4.46 -18.40
C GLY A 4 -38.57 -3.94 -17.97
N LEU A 5 -38.16 -4.28 -16.76
CA LEU A 5 -36.91 -3.91 -16.12
C LEU A 5 -35.72 -4.46 -16.95
N MET A 6 -34.97 -3.58 -17.62
CA MET A 6 -33.69 -3.97 -18.23
C MET A 6 -32.66 -4.16 -17.11
N ILE A 7 -32.26 -5.41 -16.87
CA ILE A 7 -31.09 -5.73 -16.07
C ILE A 7 -29.89 -5.59 -17.00
N ILE A 8 -29.17 -4.48 -16.85
CA ILE A 8 -27.87 -4.28 -17.50
C ILE A 8 -26.86 -5.13 -16.70
N ALA A 9 -26.54 -6.30 -17.23
CA ALA A 9 -25.40 -7.09 -16.78
C ALA A 9 -24.12 -6.45 -17.32
N THR A 10 -23.67 -5.37 -16.68
CA THR A 10 -22.33 -4.80 -16.90
C THR A 10 -21.31 -5.62 -16.11
N GLY A 11 -21.02 -6.83 -16.59
CA GLY A 11 -19.88 -7.62 -16.17
C GLY A 11 -18.62 -7.22 -16.95
N LEU A 12 -18.27 -5.94 -16.92
CA LEU A 12 -16.94 -5.47 -17.31
C LEU A 12 -16.14 -5.31 -16.02
N VAL A 13 -15.62 -6.41 -15.50
CA VAL A 13 -14.50 -6.33 -14.56
C VAL A 13 -13.30 -5.97 -15.42
N LEU A 14 -13.08 -4.67 -15.56
CA LEU A 14 -11.84 -4.10 -16.02
C LEU A 14 -10.78 -4.62 -15.04
N ALA A 15 -9.94 -5.55 -15.47
CA ALA A 15 -8.65 -5.73 -14.82
C ALA A 15 -7.89 -4.42 -15.01
N SER A 16 -7.93 -3.55 -14.00
CA SER A 16 -7.09 -2.38 -13.91
C SER A 16 -5.65 -2.87 -13.78
N CYS A 17 -4.91 -2.91 -14.89
CA CYS A 17 -3.45 -3.06 -14.88
C CYS A 17 -2.78 -1.75 -14.39
N GLY A 18 -3.23 -1.23 -13.24
CA GLY A 18 -2.78 0.02 -12.65
C GLY A 18 -2.95 -0.08 -11.14
N GLY A 19 -2.13 -0.95 -10.56
CA GLY A 19 -2.01 -1.20 -9.13
C GLY A 19 -0.56 -1.60 -8.85
N TYR A 20 -0.26 -1.93 -7.60
CA TYR A 20 1.09 -2.35 -7.22
C TYR A 20 1.42 -3.78 -7.66
N SER A 21 2.71 -4.06 -7.83
CA SER A 21 3.21 -5.42 -8.09
C SER A 21 3.13 -6.30 -6.85
N ASP A 22 3.08 -7.63 -7.01
CA ASP A 22 3.06 -8.56 -5.87
C ASP A 22 4.22 -8.34 -4.89
N GLU A 23 5.39 -7.94 -5.40
CA GLU A 23 6.58 -7.65 -4.59
C GLU A 23 6.43 -6.36 -3.78
N GLN A 24 5.82 -5.32 -4.36
CA GLN A 24 5.45 -4.09 -3.64
C GLN A 24 4.41 -4.37 -2.55
N GLY A 25 3.41 -5.20 -2.85
CA GLY A 25 2.42 -5.61 -1.84
C GLY A 25 3.04 -6.39 -0.68
N LYS A 26 4.01 -7.26 -0.98
CA LYS A 26 4.76 -7.99 0.05
C LYS A 26 5.65 -7.05 0.87
N ALA A 27 6.40 -6.16 0.22
CA ALA A 27 7.22 -5.18 0.90
C ALA A 27 6.36 -4.28 1.80
N ALA A 28 5.18 -3.83 1.37
CA ALA A 28 4.32 -2.98 2.17
C ALA A 28 3.78 -3.69 3.42
N ASN A 29 3.47 -4.99 3.33
CA ASN A 29 3.15 -5.81 4.50
C ASN A 29 4.34 -5.94 5.45
N ASP A 30 5.53 -6.27 4.92
CA ASP A 30 6.73 -6.43 5.74
C ASP A 30 7.12 -5.10 6.42
N PHE A 31 6.86 -3.97 5.77
CA PHE A 31 7.01 -2.63 6.35
C PHE A 31 6.03 -2.41 7.52
N CYS A 32 4.75 -2.75 7.33
CA CYS A 32 3.73 -2.67 8.36
C CYS A 32 4.11 -3.52 9.58
N ASP A 33 4.50 -4.77 9.34
CA ASP A 33 4.95 -5.69 10.39
C ASP A 33 6.18 -5.15 11.14
N CYS A 34 7.07 -4.42 10.45
CA CYS A 34 8.17 -3.73 11.10
C CYS A 34 7.70 -2.58 11.98
N MET A 35 6.81 -1.73 11.46
CA MET A 35 6.27 -0.57 12.17
C MET A 35 5.45 -0.95 13.41
N ASP A 36 4.71 -2.06 13.34
CA ASP A 36 3.89 -2.58 14.44
C ASP A 36 4.70 -3.06 15.65
N LYS A 37 6.01 -3.31 15.47
CA LYS A 37 6.90 -3.65 16.59
C LYS A 37 7.10 -2.49 17.55
N ASP A 38 6.89 -1.25 17.10
CA ASP A 38 7.05 -0.02 17.86
C ASP A 38 8.31 -0.04 18.77
N ALA A 39 9.45 -0.46 18.19
CA ALA A 39 10.65 -0.81 18.96
C ALA A 39 11.22 0.39 19.73
N PHE A 40 10.98 1.60 19.24
CA PHE A 40 11.53 2.84 19.78
C PHE A 40 10.50 3.76 20.45
N GLY A 41 9.20 3.45 20.34
CA GLY A 41 8.14 4.32 20.86
C GLY A 41 8.02 5.67 20.14
N ASP A 42 8.70 5.84 19.01
CA ASP A 42 8.77 7.06 18.22
C ASP A 42 8.56 6.70 16.74
N PHE A 43 7.57 7.34 16.11
CA PHE A 43 7.16 7.00 14.75
C PHE A 43 8.28 7.25 13.74
N ASP A 44 8.99 8.38 13.83
CA ASP A 44 10.00 8.75 12.85
C ASP A 44 11.22 7.84 12.94
N ILE A 45 11.63 7.47 14.16
CA ILE A 45 12.71 6.50 14.37
C ILE A 45 12.31 5.12 13.85
N ASN A 46 11.10 4.63 14.22
CA ASN A 46 10.62 3.34 13.71
C ASN A 46 10.52 3.35 12.18
N TYR A 47 10.00 4.43 11.58
CA TYR A 47 9.88 4.59 10.14
C TYR A 47 11.24 4.50 9.46
N PHE A 48 12.22 5.26 9.94
CA PHE A 48 13.57 5.25 9.37
C PHE A 48 14.25 3.88 9.48
N GLU A 49 14.18 3.24 10.64
CA GLU A 49 14.79 1.93 10.86
C GLU A 49 14.12 0.86 9.98
N CYS A 50 12.79 0.87 9.88
CA CYS A 50 12.04 -0.03 9.01
C CYS A 50 12.31 0.22 7.52
N ASP A 51 12.45 1.47 7.11
CA ASP A 51 12.78 1.84 5.73
C ASP A 51 14.18 1.31 5.35
N VAL A 52 15.16 1.45 6.24
CA VAL A 52 16.50 0.89 6.06
C VAL A 52 16.48 -0.64 6.02
N GLU A 53 15.72 -1.30 6.91
CA GLU A 53 15.59 -2.76 6.92
C GLU A 53 15.02 -3.29 5.59
N LEU A 54 13.99 -2.62 5.06
CA LEU A 54 13.36 -2.99 3.80
C LEU A 54 14.23 -2.73 2.58
N ASN A 55 14.92 -1.59 2.53
CA ASN A 55 15.87 -1.28 1.44
C ASN A 55 17.04 -2.27 1.37
N ASN A 56 17.35 -2.96 2.46
CA ASN A 56 18.33 -4.05 2.47
C ASN A 56 17.75 -5.41 2.03
N SER A 57 16.41 -5.54 2.00
CA SER A 57 15.70 -6.80 1.76
C SER A 57 15.04 -6.88 0.38
N TYR A 58 14.84 -5.73 -0.28
CA TYR A 58 14.16 -5.60 -1.57
C TYR A 58 14.99 -4.78 -2.56
N ASP A 59 14.71 -4.94 -3.86
CA ASP A 59 15.30 -4.10 -4.89
C ASP A 59 14.75 -2.67 -4.83
N GLY A 60 15.57 -1.68 -5.20
CA GLY A 60 15.16 -0.28 -5.23
C GLY A 60 13.99 -0.01 -6.19
N GLU A 61 13.81 -0.82 -7.23
CA GLU A 61 12.66 -0.73 -8.14
C GLU A 61 11.32 -0.94 -7.42
N VAL A 62 11.29 -1.69 -6.32
CA VAL A 62 10.09 -1.89 -5.50
C VAL A 62 9.57 -0.56 -4.94
N PHE A 63 10.45 0.38 -4.62
CA PHE A 63 10.10 1.64 -3.98
C PHE A 63 9.99 2.83 -4.95
N ALA A 64 10.24 2.62 -6.25
CA ALA A 64 10.54 3.70 -7.19
C ALA A 64 9.32 4.31 -7.90
N ASP A 65 8.12 3.74 -7.76
CA ASP A 65 6.92 4.18 -8.49
C ASP A 65 5.68 4.36 -7.61
N GLU A 66 4.59 4.85 -8.22
CA GLU A 66 3.31 5.11 -7.55
C GLU A 66 2.69 3.83 -6.95
N GLY A 67 3.08 2.65 -7.43
CA GLY A 67 2.66 1.36 -6.89
C GLY A 67 3.13 1.14 -5.45
N TRP A 68 4.30 1.67 -5.06
CA TRP A 68 4.73 1.59 -3.66
C TRP A 68 3.78 2.35 -2.72
N THR A 69 3.40 3.58 -3.09
CA THR A 69 2.46 4.38 -2.32
C THR A 69 1.09 3.71 -2.23
N GLU A 70 0.58 3.19 -3.35
CA GLU A 70 -0.69 2.46 -3.38
C GLU A 70 -0.64 1.19 -2.51
N ALA A 71 0.48 0.46 -2.53
CA ALA A 71 0.69 -0.70 -1.67
C ALA A 71 0.69 -0.31 -0.18
N LEU A 72 1.36 0.78 0.19
CA LEU A 72 1.36 1.30 1.56
C LEU A 72 -0.04 1.77 2.00
N GLU A 73 -0.77 2.48 1.15
CA GLU A 73 -2.14 2.91 1.45
C GLU A 73 -3.09 1.73 1.68
N GLU A 74 -2.91 0.62 0.94
CA GLU A 74 -3.75 -0.57 1.11
C GLU A 74 -3.32 -1.45 2.29
N LYS A 75 -2.02 -1.72 2.44
CA LYS A 75 -1.49 -2.68 3.42
C LYS A 75 -1.16 -2.06 4.76
N CYS A 76 -0.77 -0.79 4.76
CA CYS A 76 -0.24 -0.07 5.92
C CYS A 76 -0.89 1.32 6.06
N PRO A 77 -2.24 1.42 6.06
CA PRO A 77 -2.95 2.71 5.98
C PRO A 77 -2.64 3.65 7.14
N ASP A 78 -2.34 3.13 8.32
CA ASP A 78 -2.01 3.93 9.50
C ASP A 78 -0.66 4.66 9.34
N VAL A 79 0.32 4.02 8.68
CA VAL A 79 1.61 4.62 8.38
C VAL A 79 1.48 5.58 7.21
N ALA A 80 0.79 5.19 6.14
CA ALA A 80 0.51 6.08 5.00
C ALA A 80 -0.23 7.36 5.43
N GLY A 81 -1.19 7.24 6.36
CA GLY A 81 -1.88 8.38 6.96
C GLY A 81 -0.92 9.33 7.68
N LYS A 82 0.00 8.81 8.48
CA LYS A 82 0.99 9.62 9.23
C LYS A 82 2.02 10.29 8.34
N MET A 83 2.36 9.72 7.19
CA MET A 83 3.25 10.35 6.20
C MET A 83 2.62 11.57 5.51
N THR A 84 1.28 11.57 5.37
CA THR A 84 0.55 12.64 4.68
C THR A 84 0.05 13.72 5.64
N THR A 85 -0.09 13.42 6.93
CA THR A 85 -0.35 14.40 7.98
C THR A 85 0.96 14.99 8.49
N ALA A 86 1.51 15.96 7.74
CA ALA A 86 2.41 16.94 8.34
C ALA A 86 1.59 17.82 9.30
N GLU A 87 1.71 17.59 10.60
CA GLU A 87 1.32 18.56 11.63
C GLU A 87 2.54 19.32 12.14
#